data_AF-A0A511YNR2-F1
#
_entry.id   AF-A0A511YNR2-F1
#
_cell.length_a   1.000
_cell.length_b   1.000
_cell.length_c   1.000
_cell.angle_alpha   90.00
_cell.angle_beta   90.00
_cell.angle_gamma   90.00
#
_symmetry.space_group_name_H-M   'P 1'
#
loop_
_entity.id
_entity.type
_entity.pdbx_description
1 polymer ?
#
loop_
_entity_poly.entity_id
_entity_poly.type
_entity_poly.pdbx_seq_one_letter_code
_entity_poly.pdbx_strand_id
1 'polypeptide(L)'
;MNKTLLEITQTKNIGLSEVLVNWKNYDQATVLLSVAELKKRNVPINGQMESLISGFSENAGKPFKQLEKEFFEMKGVKDYTEYAAANTQVLEKSDEERLYLEQLRKLRMAQIQQQNQKQAKNDLLYGGLWFAGGLIVTIISLSNGHGGIIAYGAVIFGGIQFFRGLSKS
;
A
#
# COMPACT_ATOMS: atom_id res chain seq x y z
N MET A 1 6.27 -3.24 18.86
CA MET A 1 5.98 -2.58 17.57
C MET A 1 7.04 -1.51 17.38
N ASN A 2 7.70 -1.42 16.23
CA ASN A 2 8.72 -0.40 15.99
C ASN A 2 8.09 0.73 15.16
N LYS A 3 8.10 1.95 15.70
CA LYS A 3 7.62 3.11 14.95
C LYS A 3 8.80 3.80 14.27
N THR A 4 8.59 4.24 13.04
CA THR A 4 9.57 5.07 12.33
C THR A 4 9.63 6.47 12.93
N LEU A 5 10.72 7.20 12.67
CA LEU A 5 10.83 8.57 13.16
C LEU A 5 9.70 9.48 12.60
N LEU A 6 9.31 9.29 11.34
CA LEU A 6 8.20 10.04 10.73
C LEU A 6 6.89 9.80 11.48
N GLU A 7 6.58 8.53 11.75
CA GLU A 7 5.40 8.16 12.53
C GLU A 7 5.43 8.81 13.92
N ILE A 8 6.58 8.84 14.59
CA ILE A 8 6.74 9.48 15.90
C ILE A 8 6.54 11.01 15.80
N THR A 9 7.16 11.67 14.83
CA THR A 9 7.03 13.13 14.62
C THR A 9 5.61 13.55 14.18
N GLN A 10 4.86 12.70 13.48
CA GLN A 10 3.46 12.97 13.13
C GLN A 10 2.47 12.52 14.22
N THR A 11 2.90 11.67 15.16
CA THR A 11 2.04 11.17 16.24
C THR A 11 1.63 12.31 17.16
N LYS A 12 0.33 12.43 17.43
CA LYS A 12 -0.23 13.39 18.41
C LYS A 12 0.33 13.12 19.80
N ASN A 13 0.37 14.13 20.67
CA ASN A 13 0.88 13.99 22.05
C ASN A 13 0.26 12.80 22.81
N ILE A 14 -1.05 12.57 22.63
CA ILE A 14 -1.77 11.42 23.21
C ILE A 14 -1.16 10.08 22.79
N GLY A 15 -0.78 9.94 21.52
CA GLY A 15 -0.15 8.72 21.01
C GLY A 15 1.30 8.55 21.46
N LEU A 16 2.02 9.64 21.75
CA LEU A 16 3.36 9.57 22.35
C LEU A 16 3.29 9.15 23.82
N SER A 17 2.30 9.66 24.56
CA SER A 17 2.03 9.21 25.93
C SER A 17 1.57 7.75 25.98
N GLU A 18 0.84 7.27 24.97
CA GLU A 18 0.45 5.86 24.90
C GLU A 18 1.66 4.92 24.73
N VAL A 19 2.64 5.32 23.91
CA VAL A 19 3.91 4.58 23.78
C VAL A 19 4.63 4.50 25.12
N LEU A 20 4.66 5.61 25.87
CA LEU A 20 5.21 5.65 27.22
C LEU A 20 4.47 4.75 28.21
N VAL A 21 3.13 4.76 28.20
CA VAL A 21 2.32 3.92 29.08
C VAL A 21 2.55 2.44 28.78
N ASN A 22 2.68 2.09 27.51
CA ASN A 22 2.83 0.71 27.04
C ASN A 22 4.27 0.37 26.65
N TRP A 23 5.27 1.02 27.25
CA TRP A 23 6.67 0.96 26.81
C TRP A 23 7.23 -0.46 26.64
N LYS A 24 6.74 -1.44 27.42
CA LYS A 24 7.12 -2.87 27.32
C LYS A 24 6.78 -3.51 25.96
N ASN A 25 5.81 -2.95 25.24
CA ASN A 25 5.36 -3.45 23.94
C ASN A 25 6.11 -2.80 22.76
N TYR A 26 7.00 -1.86 23.05
CA TYR A 26 7.77 -1.10 22.09
C TYR A 26 9.26 -1.38 22.25
N ASP A 27 10.01 -1.21 21.17
CA ASP A 27 11.46 -1.25 21.23
C ASP A 27 12.03 -0.04 21.96
N GLN A 28 13.22 -0.21 22.51
CA GLN A 28 13.94 0.83 23.26
C GLN A 28 14.08 2.12 22.44
N ALA A 29 14.36 2.03 21.14
CA ALA A 29 14.52 3.20 20.29
C ALA A 29 13.21 3.98 20.13
N THR A 30 12.08 3.31 19.88
CA THR A 30 10.76 3.98 19.81
C THR A 30 10.41 4.69 21.11
N VAL A 31 10.69 4.08 22.27
CA VAL A 31 10.42 4.71 23.57
C VAL A 31 11.30 5.95 23.78
N LEU A 32 12.62 5.83 23.53
CA LEU A 32 13.57 6.95 23.63
C LEU A 32 13.18 8.11 22.71
N LEU A 33 12.88 7.82 21.45
CA LEU A 33 12.46 8.82 20.47
C LEU A 33 11.13 9.48 20.84
N SER A 34 10.18 8.73 21.40
CA SER A 34 8.89 9.29 21.82
C SER A 34 9.04 10.26 22.99
N VAL A 35 9.88 9.93 23.98
CA VAL A 35 10.18 10.83 25.10
C VAL A 35 10.95 12.06 24.63
N ALA A 36 11.95 11.89 23.76
CA ALA A 36 12.71 13.00 23.21
C ALA A 36 11.83 13.96 22.39
N GLU A 37 10.87 13.43 21.62
CA GLU A 37 9.89 14.22 20.88
C GLU A 37 8.94 14.97 21.82
N LEU A 38 8.48 14.35 22.92
CA LEU A 38 7.67 15.04 23.95
C LEU A 38 8.42 16.21 24.57
N LYS A 39 9.71 16.02 24.91
CA LYS A 39 10.58 17.09 25.42
C LYS A 39 10.74 18.21 24.39
N LYS A 40 11.03 17.87 23.13
CA LYS A 40 11.17 18.85 22.04
C LYS A 40 9.92 19.70 21.86
N ARG A 41 8.73 19.10 22.00
CA ARG A 41 7.44 19.78 21.90
C ARG A 41 7.05 20.59 23.14
N ASN A 42 7.92 20.68 24.14
CA ASN A 42 7.63 21.31 25.44
C ASN A 42 6.36 20.75 26.11
N VAL A 43 6.06 19.46 25.92
CA VAL A 43 4.92 18.82 26.60
C VAL A 43 5.29 18.65 28.08
N PRO A 44 4.44 19.11 29.02
CA PRO A 44 4.74 18.97 30.44
C PRO A 44 4.79 17.50 30.84
N ILE A 45 5.94 17.06 31.33
CA ILE A 45 6.13 15.73 31.90
C ILE A 45 5.65 15.80 33.35
N ASN A 46 4.52 15.15 33.63
CA ASN A 46 3.97 15.05 34.98
C ASN A 46 4.60 13.87 35.75
N GLY A 47 4.35 13.78 37.05
CA GLY A 47 4.93 12.72 37.89
C GLY A 47 4.59 11.28 37.45
N GLN A 48 3.46 11.07 36.76
CA GLN A 48 3.12 9.77 36.18
C GLN A 48 4.07 9.42 35.02
N MET A 49 4.32 10.35 34.11
CA MET A 49 5.28 10.17 33.03
C MET A 49 6.71 9.97 33.55
N GLU A 50 7.11 10.70 34.59
CA GLU A 50 8.41 10.50 35.24
C GLU A 50 8.56 9.10 35.86
N SER A 51 7.50 8.60 36.48
CA SER A 51 7.44 7.23 37.00
C SER A 51 7.58 6.19 35.88
N LEU A 52 6.90 6.39 34.74
CA LEU A 52 7.01 5.50 33.58
C LEU A 52 8.41 5.53 32.97
N ILE A 53 9.01 6.71 32.83
CA ILE A 53 10.38 6.88 32.32
C ILE A 53 11.39 6.20 33.26
N SER A 54 11.20 6.35 34.58
CA SER A 54 12.02 5.69 35.60
C SER A 54 11.87 4.17 35.53
N GLY A 55 10.65 3.64 35.43
CA GLY A 55 10.41 2.20 35.31
C GLY A 55 11.02 1.60 34.03
N PHE A 56 10.98 2.33 32.92
CA PHE A 56 11.69 1.94 31.70
C PHE A 56 13.22 1.95 31.89
N SER A 57 13.75 2.99 32.54
CA SER A 57 15.18 3.16 32.84
C SER A 57 15.71 2.05 33.75
N GLU A 58 14.98 1.71 34.80
CA GLU A 58 15.29 0.62 35.72
C GLU A 58 15.30 -0.74 35.01
N ASN A 59 14.32 -0.99 34.15
CA ASN A 59 14.26 -2.22 33.36
C ASN A 59 15.41 -2.34 32.35
N ALA A 60 15.86 -1.21 31.80
CA ALA A 60 17.03 -1.15 30.92
C ALA A 60 18.37 -1.18 31.68
N GLY A 61 18.34 -1.12 33.03
CA GLY A 61 19.52 -1.18 33.90
C GLY A 61 20.43 0.05 33.83
N LYS A 62 19.99 1.15 33.22
CA LYS A 62 20.76 2.39 33.05
C LYS A 62 19.88 3.62 33.19
N PRO A 63 20.40 4.75 33.70
CA PRO A 63 19.67 6.02 33.72
C PRO A 63 19.18 6.44 32.33
N PHE A 64 17.97 6.98 32.24
CA PHE A 64 17.37 7.41 30.96
C PHE A 64 18.30 8.35 30.17
N LYS A 65 18.93 9.30 30.85
CA LYS A 65 19.88 10.25 30.25
C LYS A 65 21.08 9.56 29.61
N GLN A 66 21.54 8.45 30.18
CA GLN A 66 22.62 7.66 29.63
C GLN A 66 22.14 6.86 28.40
N LEU A 67 20.95 6.25 28.47
CA LEU A 67 20.35 5.54 27.33
C LEU A 67 20.11 6.46 26.13
N GLU A 68 19.61 7.66 26.41
CA GLU A 68 19.37 8.71 25.41
C GLU A 68 20.68 9.12 24.74
N LYS A 69 21.73 9.37 25.53
CA LYS A 69 23.06 9.72 25.02
C LYS A 69 23.67 8.60 24.17
N GLU A 70 23.71 7.36 24.70
CA GLU A 70 24.25 6.20 23.97
C GLU A 70 23.50 5.96 22.66
N PHE A 71 22.19 6.15 22.64
CA PHE A 71 21.37 6.00 21.45
C PHE A 71 21.76 7.01 20.36
N PHE A 72 21.89 8.30 20.70
CA PHE A 72 22.26 9.32 19.72
C PHE A 72 23.73 9.20 19.28
N GLU A 73 24.64 8.87 20.19
CA GLU A 73 26.05 8.59 19.85
C GLU A 73 26.17 7.41 18.86
N MET A 74 25.41 6.33 19.09
CA MET A 74 25.34 5.20 18.15
C MET A 74 24.81 5.62 16.77
N LYS A 75 23.93 6.61 16.71
CA LYS A 75 23.39 7.17 15.46
C LYS A 75 24.29 8.24 14.84
N GLY A 76 25.41 8.58 15.48
CA GLY A 76 26.35 9.59 15.00
C GLY A 76 25.81 11.03 15.09
N VAL A 77 24.86 11.29 15.98
CA VAL A 77 24.22 12.59 16.17
C VAL A 77 24.33 13.03 17.63
N LYS A 78 24.34 14.34 17.90
CA LYS A 78 24.51 14.88 19.25
C LYS A 78 23.22 14.84 20.06
N ASP A 79 22.10 15.06 19.41
CA ASP A 79 20.80 15.14 20.06
C ASP A 79 19.65 14.76 19.11
N TYR A 80 18.43 14.81 19.67
CA TYR A 80 17.21 14.53 18.93
C TYR A 80 16.95 15.52 17.78
N THR A 81 17.36 16.78 17.90
CA THR A 81 17.13 17.79 16.85
C THR A 81 17.96 17.50 15.62
N GLU A 82 19.23 17.13 15.81
CA GLU A 82 20.12 16.69 14.73
C GLU A 82 19.67 15.35 14.15
N TYR A 83 19.25 14.41 14.99
CA TYR A 83 18.65 13.14 14.55
C TYR A 83 17.40 13.35 13.70
N ALA A 84 16.53 14.27 14.11
CA ALA A 84 15.32 14.61 13.36
C ALA A 84 15.69 15.25 12.03
N ALA A 85 16.54 16.27 12.01
CA ALA A 85 16.94 16.97 10.78
C ALA A 85 17.58 16.03 9.74
N ALA A 86 18.52 15.17 10.17
CA ALA A 86 19.20 14.22 9.28
C ALA A 86 18.23 13.21 8.66
N ASN A 87 17.22 12.77 9.42
CA ASN A 87 16.26 11.79 8.94
C ASN A 87 15.08 12.43 8.18
N THR A 88 14.68 13.67 8.48
CA THR A 88 13.61 14.39 7.76
C THR A 88 13.96 14.57 6.28
N GLN A 89 15.21 14.91 5.94
CA GLN A 89 15.64 15.05 4.54
C GLN A 89 15.62 13.74 3.75
N VAL A 90 15.92 12.61 4.41
CA VAL A 90 15.85 11.27 3.81
C VAL A 90 14.39 10.83 3.63
N LEU A 91 13.51 11.24 4.55
CA LEU A 91 12.08 10.95 4.53
C LEU A 91 11.34 11.71 3.42
N GLU A 92 11.60 13.01 3.22
CA GLU A 92 10.97 13.79 2.14
C GLU A 92 11.26 13.22 0.75
N LYS A 93 12.52 12.82 0.49
CA LYS A 93 12.88 12.17 -0.78
C LYS A 93 12.16 10.83 -1.00
N SER A 94 12.01 10.03 0.06
CA SER A 94 11.30 8.75 -0.01
C SER A 94 9.79 8.93 -0.27
N ASP A 95 9.16 9.95 0.31
CA ASP A 95 7.73 10.19 0.16
C ASP A 95 7.36 10.73 -1.23
N GLU A 96 8.22 11.58 -1.83
CA GLU A 96 8.08 12.01 -3.23
C GLU A 96 8.18 10.82 -4.20
N GLU A 97 9.15 9.93 -3.99
CA GLU A 97 9.30 8.70 -4.80
C GLU A 97 8.08 7.79 -4.69
N ARG A 98 7.53 7.61 -3.48
CA ARG A 98 6.31 6.81 -3.26
C ARG A 98 5.10 7.42 -3.98
N LEU A 99 4.92 8.73 -3.86
CA LEU A 99 3.82 9.44 -4.52
C LEU A 99 3.94 9.33 -6.05
N TYR A 100 5.15 9.49 -6.58
CA TYR A 100 5.44 9.33 -8.01
C TYR A 100 5.13 7.90 -8.50
N LEU A 101 5.56 6.88 -7.75
CA LEU A 101 5.26 5.47 -8.06
C LEU A 101 3.76 5.18 -8.02
N GLU A 102 3.02 5.76 -7.07
CA GLU A 102 1.57 5.60 -6.98
C GLU A 102 0.85 6.25 -8.17
N GLN A 103 1.29 7.44 -8.59
CA GLN A 103 0.78 8.10 -9.79
C GLN A 103 1.04 7.26 -11.05
N LEU A 104 2.24 6.71 -11.20
CA LEU A 104 2.57 5.79 -12.30
C LEU A 104 1.67 4.54 -12.32
N ARG A 105 1.37 3.96 -11.15
CA ARG A 105 0.44 2.84 -11.04
C ARG A 105 -0.97 3.24 -11.49
N LYS A 106 -1.48 4.39 -11.06
CA LYS A 106 -2.81 4.89 -11.46
C LYS A 106 -2.88 5.11 -12.98
N LEU A 107 -1.85 5.72 -13.57
CA LEU A 107 -1.76 5.91 -15.02
C LEU A 107 -1.75 4.58 -15.78
N ARG A 108 -0.97 3.60 -15.30
CA ARG A 108 -0.92 2.26 -15.91
C ARG A 108 -2.26 1.54 -15.84
N MET A 109 -2.95 1.60 -14.70
CA MET A 109 -4.26 0.99 -14.53
C MET A 109 -5.31 1.62 -15.44
N ALA A 110 -5.29 2.95 -15.59
CA ALA A 110 -6.17 3.66 -16.53
C ALA A 110 -5.92 3.23 -17.98
N GLN A 111 -4.65 3.06 -18.39
CA GLN A 111 -4.31 2.55 -19.71
C GLN A 111 -4.77 1.11 -19.95
N ILE A 112 -4.60 0.23 -18.96
CA ILE A 112 -5.05 -1.17 -19.04
C ILE A 112 -6.57 -1.23 -19.18
N GLN A 113 -7.31 -0.41 -18.44
CA GLN A 113 -8.78 -0.34 -18.57
C GLN A 113 -9.21 0.12 -19.96
N GLN A 114 -8.56 1.15 -20.52
CA GLN A 114 -8.87 1.61 -21.88
C GLN A 114 -8.55 0.57 -22.95
N GLN A 115 -7.45 -0.17 -22.81
CA GLN A 115 -7.09 -1.25 -23.74
C GLN A 115 -8.06 -2.43 -23.64
N ASN A 116 -8.46 -2.82 -22.43
CA ASN A 116 -9.42 -3.89 -22.20
C ASN A 116 -10.80 -3.55 -22.78
N GLN A 117 -11.27 -2.30 -22.65
CA GLN A 117 -12.53 -1.87 -23.25
C GLN A 117 -12.50 -1.90 -24.78
N LYS A 118 -11.38 -1.49 -25.40
CA LYS A 118 -11.23 -1.55 -26.86
C LYS A 118 -11.20 -2.98 -27.38
N GLN A 119 -10.50 -3.88 -26.67
CA GLN A 119 -10.45 -5.30 -27.03
C GLN A 119 -11.82 -5.97 -26.83
N ALA A 120 -12.52 -5.70 -25.73
CA ALA A 120 -13.86 -6.25 -25.47
C ALA A 120 -14.88 -5.87 -26.54
N LYS A 121 -14.86 -4.62 -27.03
CA LYS A 121 -15.72 -4.18 -28.13
C LYS A 121 -15.43 -4.91 -29.45
N ASN A 122 -14.16 -5.15 -29.76
CA ASN A 122 -13.78 -5.88 -30.97
C ASN A 122 -14.16 -7.36 -30.87
N ASP A 123 -13.90 -8.00 -29.73
CA ASP A 123 -14.25 -9.41 -29.50
C ASP A 123 -15.77 -9.65 -29.57
N LEU A 124 -16.58 -8.70 -29.08
CA LEU A 124 -18.04 -8.73 -29.19
C LEU A 124 -18.52 -8.64 -30.66
N LEU A 125 -17.97 -7.70 -31.43
CA LEU A 125 -18.38 -7.47 -32.82
C LEU A 125 -17.96 -8.63 -33.74
N TYR A 126 -16.69 -9.03 -33.70
CA TYR A 126 -16.19 -10.11 -34.56
C TYR A 126 -16.71 -11.47 -34.12
N GLY A 127 -16.76 -11.75 -32.81
CA GLY A 127 -17.31 -12.99 -32.27
C GLY A 127 -18.81 -13.12 -32.56
N GLY A 128 -19.57 -12.05 -32.37
CA GLY A 128 -21.01 -12.01 -32.69
C GLY A 128 -21.29 -12.20 -34.17
N LEU A 129 -20.48 -11.59 -35.05
CA LEU A 129 -20.63 -11.75 -36.51
C LEU A 129 -20.33 -13.19 -36.96
N TRP A 130 -19.26 -13.80 -36.44
CA TRP A 130 -18.93 -15.20 -36.73
C TRP A 130 -19.99 -16.17 -36.19
N PHE A 131 -20.48 -15.93 -34.97
CA PHE A 131 -21.52 -16.74 -34.36
C PHE A 131 -22.83 -16.67 -35.15
N ALA A 132 -23.30 -15.45 -35.47
CA ALA A 132 -24.53 -15.25 -36.23
C ALA A 132 -24.42 -15.81 -37.65
N GLY A 133 -23.30 -15.59 -38.34
CA GLY A 133 -23.04 -16.17 -39.66
C GLY A 133 -23.03 -17.70 -39.64
N GLY A 134 -22.37 -18.31 -38.64
CA GLY A 134 -22.35 -19.76 -38.45
C GLY A 134 -23.73 -20.36 -38.16
N LEU A 135 -24.56 -19.66 -37.37
CA LEU A 135 -25.94 -20.06 -37.06
C LEU A 135 -26.83 -20.04 -38.31
N ILE A 136 -26.77 -18.97 -39.10
CA ILE A 136 -27.56 -18.83 -40.34
C ILE A 136 -27.19 -19.95 -41.32
N VAL A 137 -25.90 -20.20 -41.54
CA VAL A 137 -25.42 -21.27 -42.43
C VAL A 137 -25.89 -22.64 -41.93
N THR A 138 -25.80 -22.88 -40.63
CA THR A 138 -26.22 -24.16 -40.01
C THR A 138 -27.73 -24.37 -40.17
N ILE A 139 -28.57 -23.34 -39.92
CA ILE A 139 -30.04 -23.42 -40.06
C ILE A 139 -30.43 -23.72 -41.51
N ILE A 140 -29.85 -22.99 -42.48
CA ILE A 140 -30.12 -23.18 -43.91
C ILE A 140 -29.66 -24.56 -44.38
N SER A 141 -28.52 -25.05 -43.88
CA SER A 141 -27.99 -26.36 -44.26
C SER A 141 -28.84 -27.51 -43.69
N LEU A 142 -29.35 -27.38 -42.46
CA LEU A 142 -30.28 -28.35 -41.87
C LEU A 142 -31.65 -28.36 -42.58
N SER A 143 -32.15 -27.21 -43.03
CA SER A 143 -33.44 -27.14 -43.72
C SER A 143 -33.45 -27.73 -45.13
N ASN A 144 -32.28 -27.90 -45.77
CA ASN A 144 -32.15 -28.43 -47.14
C ASN A 144 -32.05 -29.97 -47.20
N GLY A 145 -32.24 -30.67 -46.08
CA GLY A 145 -32.61 -32.10 -46.04
C GLY A 145 -31.55 -33.13 -46.46
N HIS A 146 -30.35 -32.72 -46.89
CA HIS A 146 -29.27 -33.61 -47.30
C HIS A 146 -28.05 -33.39 -46.41
N GLY A 147 -27.96 -34.14 -45.29
CA GLY A 147 -26.77 -34.20 -44.43
C GLY A 147 -26.15 -32.83 -44.13
N GLY A 148 -26.86 -31.98 -43.39
CA GLY A 148 -26.49 -30.58 -43.18
C GLY A 148 -25.06 -30.40 -42.66
N ILE A 149 -24.30 -29.50 -43.30
CA ILE A 149 -22.99 -29.05 -42.84
C ILE A 149 -23.22 -28.08 -41.69
N ILE A 150 -22.97 -28.56 -40.47
CA ILE A 150 -22.96 -27.70 -39.29
C ILE A 150 -21.62 -26.97 -39.29
N ALA A 151 -21.66 -25.65 -39.29
CA ALA A 151 -20.47 -24.81 -39.23
C ALA A 151 -19.91 -24.79 -37.79
N TYR A 152 -19.55 -25.97 -37.25
CA TYR A 152 -19.13 -26.16 -35.86
C TYR A 152 -18.02 -25.20 -35.45
N GLY A 153 -17.04 -24.97 -36.33
CA GLY A 153 -15.95 -24.01 -36.07
C GLY A 153 -16.47 -22.58 -35.88
N ALA A 154 -17.35 -22.13 -36.75
CA ALA A 154 -17.95 -20.79 -36.74
C ALA A 154 -18.77 -20.53 -35.47
N VAL A 155 -19.63 -21.48 -35.13
CA VAL A 155 -20.59 -21.37 -34.03
C VAL A 155 -19.88 -21.51 -32.68
N ILE A 156 -18.95 -22.46 -32.54
CA ILE A 156 -18.23 -22.66 -31.27
C ILE A 156 -17.20 -21.54 -31.06
N PHE A 157 -16.39 -21.21 -32.06
CA PHE A 157 -15.35 -20.19 -31.93
C PHE A 157 -15.94 -18.78 -31.80
N GLY A 158 -16.92 -18.45 -32.64
CA GLY A 158 -17.64 -17.18 -32.57
C GLY A 158 -18.41 -17.03 -31.25
N GLY A 159 -19.08 -18.10 -30.80
CA GLY A 159 -19.78 -18.12 -29.53
C GLY A 159 -18.85 -17.87 -28.33
N ILE A 160 -17.72 -18.58 -28.25
CA ILE A 160 -16.73 -18.39 -27.18
C ILE A 160 -16.17 -16.95 -27.17
N GLN A 161 -15.86 -16.38 -28.33
CA GLN A 161 -15.38 -15.00 -28.44
C GLN A 161 -16.44 -13.98 -28.02
N PHE A 162 -17.69 -14.19 -28.45
CA PHE A 162 -18.83 -13.32 -28.12
C PHE A 162 -19.13 -13.33 -26.62
N PHE A 163 -19.21 -14.50 -25.98
CA PHE A 163 -19.46 -14.62 -24.54
C PHE A 163 -18.27 -14.11 -23.70
N ARG A 164 -17.03 -14.27 -24.17
CA ARG A 164 -15.86 -13.66 -23.52
C ARG A 164 -15.86 -12.13 -23.60
N GLY A 165 -16.35 -11.57 -24.72
CA GLY A 165 -16.56 -10.13 -24.88
C GLY A 165 -17.63 -9.60 -23.93
N LEU A 166 -18.79 -10.28 -23.84
CA LEU A 166 -19.89 -9.93 -22.93
C LEU A 166 -19.47 -9.97 -21.45
N SER A 167 -18.68 -10.95 -21.04
CA SER A 167 -18.24 -11.07 -19.64
C SER A 167 -17.17 -10.05 -19.25
N LYS A 168 -16.51 -9.41 -20.23
CA LYS A 168 -15.43 -8.43 -20.02
C LYS A 168 -15.83 -6.98 -20.29
N SER A 169 -16.99 -6.76 -20.95
CA SER A 169 -17.57 -5.44 -21.22
C SER A 169 -18.43 -4.97 -20.07
#